data_AF-A0A3D5FEH0-F1
#
_entry.id   AF-A0A3D5FEH0-F1
#
_cell.length_a   1.000
_cell.length_b   1.000
_cell.length_c   1.000
_cell.angle_alpha   90.00
_cell.angle_beta   90.00
_cell.angle_gamma   90.00
#
_symmetry.space_group_name_H-M   'P 1'
#
loop_
_entity.id
_entity.type
_entity.pdbx_description
1 polymer ?
#
loop_
_entity_poly.entity_id
_entity_poly.type
_entity_poly.pdbx_seq_one_letter_code
_entity_poly.pdbx_strand_id
1 'polypeptide(L)'
;MQERLRRSGLRNIDALVDITNYVMLELGQPMHAFDRSKITGGITVRHAHKGERLKLLDGTRLRLRSKTLLIADESGPVALAGIMGGANTAINSNTQDVLLEAAFFSPSRTASTARGYNMQTDASFRFERGVDPQLQVMAVQRASQLISQIGGGDCGPVFTAADSRNLPKRRPIQLRKGRLDRVLGARVGGRRIRKVFESLNMKTEVIADGWKITAPSYRFDILGEHDLVEEVARIVGFEFFPAQLPRVLASGREQQENRLTPDRARDLLVDRGYHEAITYSFVDPALHARIAPERNQILLQNPIA
;
A
#
# COMPACT_ATOMS: atom_id res chain seq x y z
N MET A 1 -20.72 16.60 6.13
CA MET A 1 -20.15 15.31 5.68
C MET A 1 -20.06 15.24 4.16
N GLN A 2 -21.18 15.36 3.45
CA GLN A 2 -21.28 15.33 1.99
C GLN A 2 -20.24 16.19 1.24
N GLU A 3 -20.07 17.47 1.63
CA GLU A 3 -19.09 18.33 0.96
C GLU A 3 -17.63 17.89 1.19
N ARG A 4 -17.32 17.25 2.32
CA ARG A 4 -15.98 16.69 2.58
C ARG A 4 -15.73 15.44 1.70
N LEU A 5 -16.75 14.61 1.50
CA LEU A 5 -16.69 13.46 0.58
C LEU A 5 -16.50 13.93 -0.87
N ARG A 6 -17.31 14.88 -1.32
CA ARG A 6 -17.23 15.45 -2.68
C ARG A 6 -15.87 16.06 -2.98
N ARG A 7 -15.31 16.85 -2.05
CA ARG A 7 -13.96 17.45 -2.18
C ARG A 7 -12.83 16.40 -2.18
N SER A 8 -13.11 15.20 -1.71
CA SER A 8 -12.18 14.06 -1.72
C SER A 8 -12.39 13.13 -2.92
N GLY A 9 -13.25 13.51 -3.87
CA GLY A 9 -13.52 12.73 -5.09
C GLY A 9 -14.54 11.60 -4.92
N LEU A 10 -15.20 11.49 -3.76
CA LEU A 10 -16.24 10.48 -3.52
C LEU A 10 -17.64 11.06 -3.80
N ARG A 11 -18.49 10.25 -4.44
CA ARG A 11 -19.90 10.57 -4.64
C ARG A 11 -20.69 10.17 -3.38
N ASN A 12 -21.75 10.91 -3.08
CA ASN A 12 -22.70 10.50 -2.04
C ASN A 12 -23.54 9.34 -2.57
N ILE A 13 -23.76 8.31 -1.77
CA ILE A 13 -24.50 7.10 -2.15
C ILE A 13 -25.71 6.94 -1.23
N ASP A 14 -25.46 6.65 0.03
CA ASP A 14 -26.45 6.54 1.11
C ASP A 14 -25.77 6.86 2.43
N ALA A 15 -26.56 7.13 3.48
CA ALA A 15 -26.02 7.61 4.76
C ALA A 15 -24.97 6.66 5.37
N LEU A 16 -25.15 5.34 5.29
CA LEU A 16 -24.26 4.36 5.91
C LEU A 16 -22.96 4.20 5.10
N VAL A 17 -23.07 4.12 3.77
CA VAL A 17 -21.90 4.11 2.89
C VAL A 17 -21.12 5.43 3.00
N ASP A 18 -21.81 6.56 3.06
CA ASP A 18 -21.18 7.87 3.20
C ASP A 18 -20.46 8.01 4.53
N ILE A 19 -21.01 7.49 5.63
CA ILE A 19 -20.35 7.48 6.94
C ILE A 19 -19.11 6.60 6.93
N THR A 20 -19.18 5.37 6.40
CA THR A 20 -18.02 4.47 6.33
C THR A 20 -16.91 5.04 5.42
N ASN A 21 -17.28 5.63 4.29
CA ASN A 21 -16.35 6.36 3.42
C ASN A 21 -15.75 7.59 4.12
N TYR A 22 -16.56 8.32 4.88
CA TYR A 22 -16.11 9.49 5.60
C TYR A 22 -15.09 9.12 6.68
N VAL A 23 -15.35 8.08 7.48
CA VAL A 23 -14.39 7.58 8.49
C VAL A 23 -13.12 7.06 7.84
N MET A 24 -13.22 6.41 6.68
CA MET A 24 -12.05 6.00 5.90
C MET A 24 -11.19 7.18 5.44
N LEU A 25 -11.79 8.32 5.07
CA LEU A 25 -11.05 9.53 4.71
C LEU A 25 -10.51 10.28 5.94
N GLU A 26 -11.30 10.35 7.01
CA GLU A 26 -10.95 11.08 8.24
C GLU A 26 -9.82 10.39 9.01
N LEU A 27 -9.87 9.05 9.11
CA LEU A 27 -8.94 8.27 9.94
C LEU A 27 -8.02 7.36 9.11
N GLY A 28 -8.34 7.08 7.85
CA GLY A 28 -7.61 6.12 7.03
C GLY A 28 -8.06 4.66 7.20
N GLN A 29 -9.08 4.36 8.01
CA GLN A 29 -9.59 3.00 8.23
C GLN A 29 -10.74 2.69 7.25
N PRO A 30 -10.56 1.78 6.28
CA PRO A 30 -11.69 1.26 5.52
C PRO A 30 -12.63 0.50 6.44
N MET A 31 -13.93 0.72 6.26
CA MET A 31 -14.97 0.05 7.02
C MET A 31 -16.00 -0.56 6.08
N HIS A 32 -16.75 -1.53 6.58
CA HIS A 32 -17.89 -2.08 5.88
C HIS A 32 -19.11 -2.16 6.79
N ALA A 33 -20.30 -2.11 6.20
CA ALA A 33 -21.57 -2.23 6.89
C ALA A 33 -22.35 -3.37 6.25
N PHE A 34 -22.65 -4.39 7.06
CA PHE A 34 -23.52 -5.50 6.66
C PHE A 34 -24.94 -5.26 7.16
N ASP A 35 -25.92 -5.65 6.37
CA ASP A 35 -27.30 -5.79 6.84
C ASP A 35 -27.36 -6.95 7.85
N ARG A 36 -27.57 -6.62 9.13
CA ARG A 36 -27.52 -7.60 10.22
C ARG A 36 -28.62 -8.65 10.09
N SER A 37 -29.76 -8.30 9.50
CA SER A 37 -30.88 -9.22 9.29
C SER A 37 -30.57 -10.31 8.25
N LYS A 38 -29.59 -10.06 7.38
CA LYS A 38 -29.16 -10.99 6.32
C LYS A 38 -27.99 -11.88 6.74
N ILE A 39 -27.41 -11.66 7.92
CA ILE A 39 -26.34 -12.50 8.47
C ILE A 39 -26.93 -13.71 9.17
N THR A 40 -26.55 -14.90 8.70
CA THR A 40 -26.98 -16.18 9.27
C THR A 40 -25.97 -16.64 10.33
N GLY A 41 -26.43 -16.76 11.57
CA GLY A 41 -25.57 -17.13 12.69
C GLY A 41 -24.58 -16.02 13.07
N GLY A 42 -23.29 -16.32 12.98
CA GLY A 42 -22.20 -15.40 13.31
C GLY A 42 -21.18 -15.20 12.19
N ILE A 43 -20.34 -14.17 12.32
CA ILE A 43 -19.25 -13.90 11.38
C ILE A 43 -18.07 -14.85 11.65
N THR A 44 -17.59 -15.48 10.57
CA THR A 44 -16.37 -16.28 10.54
C THR A 44 -15.41 -15.70 9.50
N VAL A 45 -14.23 -15.25 9.96
CA VAL A 45 -13.14 -14.83 9.07
C VAL A 45 -12.28 -16.04 8.76
N ARG A 46 -12.33 -16.52 7.50
CA ARG A 46 -11.66 -17.76 7.09
C ARG A 46 -11.13 -17.68 5.66
N HIS A 47 -10.32 -18.67 5.29
CA HIS A 47 -9.92 -18.85 3.91
C HIS A 47 -11.03 -19.49 3.07
N ALA A 48 -11.02 -19.18 1.78
CA ALA A 48 -11.91 -19.77 0.79
C ALA A 48 -11.69 -21.27 0.64
N HIS A 49 -12.77 -22.02 0.57
CA HIS A 49 -12.76 -23.41 0.13
C HIS A 49 -12.70 -23.49 -1.41
N LYS A 50 -12.17 -24.60 -1.93
CA LYS A 50 -11.99 -24.78 -3.37
C LYS A 50 -13.36 -24.74 -4.08
N GLY A 51 -13.52 -23.80 -5.00
CA GLY A 51 -14.74 -23.70 -5.82
C GLY A 51 -15.86 -22.86 -5.20
N GLU A 52 -15.64 -22.24 -4.04
CA GLU A 52 -16.59 -21.24 -3.51
C GLU A 52 -16.80 -20.09 -4.50
N ARG A 53 -17.99 -19.50 -4.45
CA ARG A 53 -18.38 -18.39 -5.30
C ARG A 53 -18.87 -17.24 -4.44
N LEU A 54 -18.59 -16.03 -4.87
CA LEU A 54 -19.06 -14.81 -4.21
C LEU A 54 -19.57 -13.85 -5.27
N LYS A 55 -20.79 -13.32 -5.08
CA LYS A 55 -21.30 -12.20 -5.85
C LYS A 55 -20.99 -10.92 -5.10
N LEU A 56 -20.24 -10.02 -5.73
CA LEU A 56 -19.83 -8.74 -5.16
C LEU A 56 -20.88 -7.65 -5.40
N LEU A 57 -20.72 -6.52 -4.69
CA LEU A 57 -21.60 -5.35 -4.78
C LEU A 57 -21.71 -4.75 -6.19
N ASP A 58 -20.64 -4.83 -6.98
CA ASP A 58 -20.59 -4.37 -8.38
C ASP A 58 -21.28 -5.34 -9.37
N GLY A 59 -21.82 -6.46 -8.86
CA GLY A 59 -22.44 -7.52 -9.66
C GLY A 59 -21.47 -8.59 -10.16
N THR A 60 -20.15 -8.39 -10.00
CA THR A 60 -19.12 -9.35 -10.40
C THR A 60 -19.29 -10.66 -9.63
N ARG A 61 -19.22 -11.78 -10.34
CA ARG A 61 -19.27 -13.13 -9.74
C ARG A 61 -17.88 -13.75 -9.76
N LEU A 62 -17.28 -13.88 -8.59
CA LEU A 62 -15.96 -14.48 -8.44
C LEU A 62 -16.06 -15.99 -8.21
N ARG A 63 -15.12 -16.73 -8.81
CA ARG A 63 -14.75 -18.08 -8.38
C ARG A 63 -13.53 -17.96 -7.50
N LEU A 64 -13.67 -18.31 -6.23
CA LEU A 64 -12.67 -18.04 -5.21
C LEU A 64 -11.51 -19.05 -5.31
N ARG A 65 -10.29 -18.51 -5.37
CA ARG A 65 -9.02 -19.24 -5.29
C ARG A 65 -8.78 -19.70 -3.86
N SER A 66 -8.10 -20.82 -3.70
CA SER A 66 -7.69 -21.30 -2.38
C SER A 66 -6.83 -20.24 -1.68
N LYS A 67 -6.95 -20.14 -0.34
CA LYS A 67 -6.27 -19.15 0.51
C LYS A 67 -6.68 -17.68 0.28
N THR A 68 -7.74 -17.41 -0.47
CA THR A 68 -8.37 -16.08 -0.46
C THR A 68 -8.99 -15.86 0.92
N LEU A 69 -8.69 -14.75 1.59
CA LEU A 69 -9.32 -14.43 2.87
C LEU A 69 -10.73 -13.89 2.63
N LEU A 70 -11.70 -14.42 3.37
CA LEU A 70 -13.11 -14.10 3.25
C LEU A 70 -13.68 -13.73 4.61
N ILE A 71 -14.71 -12.90 4.54
CA ILE A 71 -15.68 -12.78 5.63
C ILE A 71 -16.84 -13.65 5.21
N ALA A 72 -17.22 -14.57 6.09
CA ALA A 72 -18.28 -15.54 5.86
C ALA A 72 -19.23 -15.57 7.06
N ASP A 73 -20.40 -16.10 6.84
CA ASP A 73 -21.33 -16.52 7.89
C ASP A 73 -21.66 -18.01 7.71
N GLU A 74 -22.68 -18.52 8.39
CA GLU A 74 -23.08 -19.93 8.27
C GLU A 74 -23.66 -20.30 6.90
N SER A 75 -24.15 -19.31 6.14
CA SER A 75 -24.69 -19.51 4.79
C SER A 75 -23.59 -19.53 3.72
N GLY A 76 -22.42 -18.95 4.00
CA GLY A 76 -21.27 -18.93 3.10
C GLY A 76 -20.54 -17.59 3.07
N PRO A 77 -19.79 -17.30 2.00
CA PRO A 77 -19.01 -16.07 1.91
C PRO A 77 -19.90 -14.83 1.72
N VAL A 78 -19.65 -13.80 2.51
CA VAL A 78 -20.40 -12.54 2.52
C VAL A 78 -19.59 -11.34 2.07
N ALA A 79 -18.26 -11.41 2.09
CA ALA A 79 -17.38 -10.39 1.52
C ALA A 79 -15.98 -10.93 1.18
N LEU A 80 -15.32 -10.26 0.24
CA LEU A 80 -13.90 -10.42 -0.03
C LEU A 80 -13.13 -9.51 0.94
N ALA A 81 -12.47 -10.13 1.93
CA ALA A 81 -11.92 -9.44 3.09
C ALA A 81 -10.96 -8.31 2.69
N GLY A 82 -11.25 -7.09 3.17
CA GLY A 82 -10.43 -5.90 2.90
C GLY A 82 -10.43 -5.40 1.45
N ILE A 83 -11.33 -5.91 0.60
CA ILE A 83 -11.40 -5.52 -0.82
C ILE A 83 -12.80 -5.03 -1.19
N MET A 84 -13.81 -5.89 -1.07
CA MET A 84 -15.18 -5.55 -1.48
C MET A 84 -16.23 -6.41 -0.78
N GLY A 85 -17.34 -5.79 -0.39
CA GLY A 85 -18.51 -6.47 0.17
C GLY A 85 -19.21 -7.38 -0.85
N GLY A 86 -19.95 -8.35 -0.34
CA GLY A 86 -20.84 -9.19 -1.14
C GLY A 86 -22.23 -8.57 -1.29
N ALA A 87 -22.91 -8.91 -2.38
CA ALA A 87 -24.25 -8.41 -2.66
C ALA A 87 -25.33 -8.98 -1.72
N ASN A 88 -25.12 -10.17 -1.16
CA ASN A 88 -26.16 -10.89 -0.40
C ASN A 88 -26.41 -10.26 0.98
N THR A 89 -25.40 -9.62 1.57
CA THR A 89 -25.45 -8.97 2.89
C THR A 89 -25.34 -7.46 2.80
N ALA A 90 -25.45 -6.93 1.58
CA ALA A 90 -25.43 -5.50 1.31
C ALA A 90 -26.61 -4.82 2.01
N ILE A 91 -26.35 -3.64 2.56
CA ILE A 91 -27.41 -2.74 3.03
C ILE A 91 -28.29 -2.28 1.86
N ASN A 92 -29.56 -1.99 2.15
CA ASN A 92 -30.50 -1.43 1.19
C ASN A 92 -31.48 -0.48 1.90
N SER A 93 -32.46 0.04 1.17
CA SER A 93 -33.46 0.98 1.70
C SER A 93 -34.30 0.44 2.86
N ASN A 94 -34.34 -0.88 3.06
CA ASN A 94 -35.15 -1.54 4.08
C ASN A 94 -34.30 -2.02 5.28
N THR A 95 -32.98 -1.84 5.24
CA THR A 95 -32.08 -2.24 6.33
C THR A 95 -32.36 -1.40 7.57
N GLN A 96 -32.64 -2.07 8.70
CA GLN A 96 -32.87 -1.43 10.01
C GLN A 96 -31.72 -1.68 10.97
N ASP A 97 -31.19 -2.91 10.96
CA ASP A 97 -30.08 -3.32 11.81
C ASP A 97 -28.80 -3.47 10.99
N VAL A 98 -27.70 -2.90 11.49
CA VAL A 98 -26.41 -2.89 10.79
C VAL A 98 -25.32 -3.50 11.66
N LEU A 99 -24.48 -4.34 11.06
CA LEU A 99 -23.22 -4.80 11.66
C LEU A 99 -22.05 -4.07 11.00
N LEU A 100 -21.31 -3.29 11.79
CA LEU A 100 -20.13 -2.58 11.33
C LEU A 100 -18.88 -3.46 11.43
N GLU A 101 -18.08 -3.43 10.39
CA GLU A 101 -16.77 -4.06 10.30
C GLU A 101 -15.68 -2.99 10.23
N ALA A 102 -14.73 -3.06 11.16
CA ALA A 102 -13.40 -2.47 11.01
C ALA A 102 -12.35 -3.50 11.38
N ALA A 103 -11.50 -3.84 10.42
CA ALA A 103 -10.50 -4.87 10.59
C ALA A 103 -9.12 -4.36 10.19
N PHE A 104 -8.09 -5.07 10.66
CA PHE A 104 -6.73 -4.97 10.15
C PHE A 104 -6.43 -6.22 9.33
N PHE A 105 -6.15 -6.04 8.04
CA PHE A 105 -5.72 -7.11 7.14
C PHE A 105 -4.24 -6.97 6.81
N SER A 106 -3.54 -8.10 6.72
CA SER A 106 -2.12 -8.13 6.38
C SER A 106 -1.86 -7.52 4.99
N PRO A 107 -0.99 -6.49 4.86
CA PRO A 107 -0.84 -5.75 3.61
C PRO A 107 -0.46 -6.60 2.40
N SER A 108 0.53 -7.49 2.56
CA SER A 108 1.00 -8.35 1.48
C SER A 108 -0.06 -9.33 0.99
N ARG A 109 -0.91 -9.83 1.89
CA ARG A 109 -2.01 -10.75 1.56
C ARG A 109 -3.13 -10.02 0.83
N THR A 110 -3.49 -8.81 1.27
CA THR A 110 -4.48 -7.97 0.58
C THR A 110 -3.97 -7.62 -0.83
N ALA A 111 -2.71 -7.18 -0.97
CA ALA A 111 -2.11 -6.84 -2.26
C ALA A 111 -2.16 -8.01 -3.25
N SER A 112 -1.75 -9.21 -2.79
CA SER A 112 -1.78 -10.43 -3.60
C SER A 112 -3.19 -10.82 -4.02
N THR A 113 -4.18 -10.63 -3.14
CA THR A 113 -5.57 -11.00 -3.41
C THR A 113 -6.21 -10.02 -4.39
N ALA A 114 -6.05 -8.71 -4.17
CA ALA A 114 -6.58 -7.65 -5.02
C ALA A 114 -6.06 -7.77 -6.47
N ARG A 115 -4.73 -7.88 -6.65
CA ARG A 115 -4.13 -8.12 -7.98
C ARG A 115 -4.56 -9.44 -8.58
N GLY A 116 -4.70 -10.48 -7.76
CA GLY A 116 -5.14 -11.80 -8.21
C GLY A 116 -6.53 -11.76 -8.88
N TYR A 117 -7.43 -10.91 -8.40
CA TYR A 117 -8.76 -10.71 -8.97
C TYR A 117 -8.87 -9.48 -9.87
N ASN A 118 -7.76 -8.79 -10.16
CA ASN A 118 -7.72 -7.54 -10.93
C ASN A 118 -8.67 -6.46 -10.36
N MET A 119 -8.67 -6.32 -9.03
CA MET A 119 -9.52 -5.36 -8.31
C MET A 119 -8.67 -4.29 -7.65
N GLN A 120 -9.13 -3.04 -7.72
CA GLN A 120 -8.54 -1.91 -7.02
C GLN A 120 -9.66 -1.06 -6.42
N THR A 121 -9.87 -1.19 -5.11
CA THR A 121 -10.84 -0.40 -4.34
C THR A 121 -10.10 0.52 -3.37
N ASP A 122 -10.79 1.52 -2.84
CA ASP A 122 -10.24 2.39 -1.80
C ASP A 122 -9.78 1.59 -0.56
N ALA A 123 -10.53 0.54 -0.22
CA ALA A 123 -10.18 -0.38 0.85
C ALA A 123 -8.91 -1.17 0.51
N SER A 124 -8.86 -1.83 -0.66
CA SER A 124 -7.70 -2.63 -1.04
C SER A 124 -6.44 -1.79 -1.16
N PHE A 125 -6.55 -0.57 -1.70
CA PHE A 125 -5.45 0.39 -1.84
C PHE A 125 -4.82 0.78 -0.50
N ARG A 126 -5.65 0.99 0.54
CA ARG A 126 -5.18 1.33 1.90
C ARG A 126 -4.63 0.11 2.62
N PHE A 127 -5.38 -0.99 2.62
CA PHE A 127 -4.95 -2.21 3.29
C PHE A 127 -3.65 -2.76 2.70
N GLU A 128 -3.42 -2.69 1.38
CA GLU A 128 -2.16 -3.14 0.78
C GLU A 128 -0.94 -2.28 1.13
N ARG A 129 -1.14 -1.04 1.58
CA ARG A 129 -0.08 -0.13 2.05
C ARG A 129 0.11 -0.16 3.56
N GLY A 130 -0.90 -0.66 4.29
CA GLY A 130 -0.91 -0.72 5.75
C GLY A 130 -1.88 0.29 6.34
N VAL A 131 -2.91 -0.24 7.00
CA VAL A 131 -3.80 0.53 7.89
C VAL A 131 -3.32 0.30 9.32
N ASP A 132 -3.36 1.33 10.16
CA ASP A 132 -2.89 1.25 11.55
C ASP A 132 -3.61 0.13 12.32
N PRO A 133 -2.90 -0.89 12.85
CA PRO A 133 -3.49 -2.02 13.58
C PRO A 133 -4.04 -1.65 14.96
N GLN A 134 -3.97 -0.38 15.38
CA GLN A 134 -4.53 0.11 16.65
C GLN A 134 -5.75 1.03 16.45
N LEU A 135 -6.19 1.24 15.21
CA LEU A 135 -7.22 2.23 14.85
C LEU A 135 -8.66 1.68 14.85
N GLN A 136 -8.84 0.36 14.80
CA GLN A 136 -10.12 -0.27 14.46
C GLN A 136 -11.24 0.11 15.44
N VAL A 137 -10.97 0.08 16.74
CA VAL A 137 -11.99 0.40 17.77
C VAL A 137 -12.40 1.87 17.69
N MET A 138 -11.43 2.77 17.51
CA MET A 138 -11.71 4.21 17.35
C MET A 138 -12.55 4.47 16.11
N ALA A 139 -12.27 3.79 15.00
CA ALA A 139 -13.04 3.92 13.77
C ALA A 139 -14.48 3.41 13.92
N VAL A 140 -14.70 2.27 14.59
CA VAL A 140 -16.05 1.77 14.90
C VAL A 140 -16.80 2.76 15.77
N GLN A 141 -16.19 3.24 16.86
CA GLN A 141 -16.81 4.24 17.74
C GLN A 141 -17.16 5.53 16.99
N ARG A 142 -16.27 5.98 16.09
CA ARG A 142 -16.50 7.17 15.28
C ARG A 142 -17.66 6.98 14.29
N ALA A 143 -17.72 5.84 13.60
CA ALA A 143 -18.81 5.51 12.70
C ALA A 143 -20.13 5.37 13.45
N SER A 144 -20.16 4.64 14.57
CA SER A 144 -21.31 4.48 15.46
C SER A 144 -21.86 5.83 15.93
N GLN A 145 -20.99 6.74 16.38
CA GLN A 145 -21.39 8.09 16.77
C GLN A 145 -22.07 8.84 15.61
N LEU A 146 -21.50 8.79 14.40
CA LEU A 146 -22.05 9.46 13.24
C LEU A 146 -23.39 8.86 12.79
N ILE A 147 -23.53 7.52 12.89
CA ILE A 147 -24.78 6.82 12.59
C ILE A 147 -25.87 7.26 13.58
N SER A 148 -25.62 7.22 14.88
CA SER A 148 -26.61 7.67 15.88
C SER A 148 -26.99 9.14 15.72
N GLN A 149 -26.07 10.00 15.29
CA GLN A 149 -26.36 11.42 15.05
C GLN A 149 -27.19 11.68 13.79
N ILE A 150 -27.02 10.85 12.74
CA ILE A 150 -27.63 11.08 11.43
C ILE A 150 -28.89 10.24 11.21
N GLY A 151 -28.80 8.93 11.51
CA GLY A 151 -29.85 7.95 11.32
C GLY A 151 -30.58 7.54 12.61
N GLY A 152 -30.10 7.97 13.78
CA GLY A 152 -30.61 7.51 15.06
C GLY A 152 -30.20 6.08 15.40
N GLY A 153 -30.98 5.43 16.28
CA GLY A 153 -30.74 4.06 16.72
C GLY A 153 -29.71 3.92 17.84
N ASP A 154 -29.71 2.73 18.44
CA ASP A 154 -28.86 2.38 19.58
C ASP A 154 -27.65 1.57 19.15
N CYS A 155 -26.50 1.81 19.81
CA CYS A 155 -25.27 1.08 19.54
C CYS A 155 -25.09 -0.06 20.55
N GLY A 156 -24.91 -1.27 20.03
CA GLY A 156 -24.46 -2.42 20.82
C GLY A 156 -22.98 -2.32 21.24
N PRO A 157 -22.49 -3.27 22.05
CA PRO A 157 -21.09 -3.32 22.44
C PRO A 157 -20.15 -3.58 21.25
N VAL A 158 -18.91 -3.10 21.36
CA VAL A 158 -17.86 -3.39 20.38
C VAL A 158 -17.25 -4.76 20.67
N PHE A 159 -17.33 -5.66 19.70
CA PHE A 159 -16.67 -6.96 19.77
C PHE A 159 -15.28 -6.87 19.14
N THR A 160 -14.26 -7.41 19.82
CA THR A 160 -12.89 -7.44 19.30
C THR A 160 -12.40 -8.88 19.26
N ALA A 161 -11.74 -9.24 18.16
CA ALA A 161 -11.05 -10.51 17.98
C ALA A 161 -9.69 -10.22 17.34
N ALA A 162 -8.61 -10.52 18.05
CA ALA A 162 -7.26 -10.24 17.58
C ALA A 162 -6.32 -11.41 17.89
N ASP A 163 -5.52 -11.80 16.90
CA ASP A 163 -4.40 -12.69 17.12
C ASP A 163 -3.15 -11.86 17.47
N SER A 164 -2.93 -11.70 18.77
CA SER A 164 -1.82 -10.92 19.32
C SER A 164 -0.44 -11.40 18.86
N ARG A 165 -0.31 -12.66 18.41
CA ARG A 165 0.96 -13.21 17.89
C ARG A 165 1.26 -12.70 16.48
N ASN A 166 0.24 -12.48 15.67
CA ASN A 166 0.36 -12.08 14.26
C ASN A 166 0.20 -10.57 14.04
N LEU A 167 -0.14 -9.80 15.07
CA LEU A 167 -0.13 -8.34 14.99
C LEU A 167 1.31 -7.79 14.81
N PRO A 168 1.49 -6.74 13.97
CA PRO A 168 2.80 -6.10 13.80
C PRO A 168 3.35 -5.56 15.12
N LYS A 169 4.60 -5.89 15.43
CA LYS A 169 5.29 -5.41 16.64
C LYS A 169 6.22 -4.25 16.30
N ARG A 170 6.11 -3.14 17.05
CA ARG A 170 6.99 -1.97 16.91
C ARG A 170 8.19 -2.12 17.84
N ARG A 171 9.30 -2.61 17.29
CA ARG A 171 10.57 -2.74 18.05
C ARG A 171 11.35 -1.42 17.97
N PRO A 172 12.03 -1.00 19.06
CA PRO A 172 12.93 0.13 19.00
C PRO A 172 14.06 -0.13 17.98
N ILE A 173 14.32 0.85 17.12
CA ILE A 173 15.40 0.84 16.15
C ILE A 173 16.52 1.73 16.66
N GLN A 174 17.76 1.23 16.60
CA GLN A 174 18.93 2.01 16.97
C GLN A 174 19.31 2.95 15.82
N LEU A 175 19.44 4.24 16.13
CA LEU A 175 20.01 5.25 15.27
C LEU A 175 21.36 5.70 15.82
N ARG A 176 22.44 5.28 15.17
CA ARG A 176 23.81 5.62 15.57
C ARG A 176 24.16 6.99 15.02
N LYS A 177 24.67 7.86 15.89
CA LYS A 177 25.08 9.22 15.50
C LYS A 177 26.12 9.20 14.38
N GLY A 178 27.13 8.33 14.48
CA GLY A 178 28.16 8.22 13.44
C GLY A 178 27.63 7.72 12.09
N ARG A 179 26.59 6.87 12.07
CA ARG A 179 25.94 6.44 10.83
C ARG A 179 25.15 7.59 10.22
N LEU A 180 24.38 8.31 11.03
CA LEU A 180 23.61 9.48 10.61
C LEU A 180 24.50 10.53 9.94
N ASP A 181 25.57 10.97 10.62
CA ASP A 181 26.50 11.97 10.10
C ASP A 181 27.17 11.49 8.80
N ARG A 182 27.54 10.20 8.72
CA ARG A 182 28.18 9.61 7.53
C ARG A 182 27.24 9.57 6.32
N VAL A 183 25.97 9.21 6.52
CA VAL A 183 25.00 9.10 5.42
C VAL A 183 24.54 10.47 4.96
N LEU A 184 24.31 11.40 5.89
CA LEU A 184 23.84 12.75 5.57
C LEU A 184 24.96 13.68 5.07
N GLY A 185 26.23 13.35 5.33
CA GLY A 185 27.36 14.20 4.95
C GLY A 185 27.46 15.52 5.74
N ALA A 186 26.57 15.73 6.71
CA ALA A 186 26.57 16.90 7.59
C ALA A 186 26.12 16.53 9.01
N ARG A 187 26.57 17.31 9.99
CA ARG A 187 26.21 17.11 11.40
C ARG A 187 24.90 17.82 11.72
N VAL A 188 23.94 17.06 12.25
CA VAL A 188 22.69 17.63 12.79
C VAL A 188 22.76 17.64 14.32
N GLY A 189 22.45 18.78 14.93
CA GLY A 189 22.47 18.91 16.39
C GLY A 189 21.46 17.99 17.09
N GLY A 190 21.85 17.32 18.16
CA GLY A 190 21.01 16.33 18.87
C GLY A 190 19.67 16.87 19.38
N ARG A 191 19.58 18.17 19.71
CA ARG A 191 18.29 18.81 20.06
C ARG A 191 17.34 18.87 18.86
N ARG A 192 17.85 19.12 17.66
CA ARG A 192 17.05 19.15 16.42
C ARG A 192 16.58 17.75 16.06
N ILE A 193 17.45 16.74 16.17
CA ILE A 193 17.11 15.33 15.94
C ILE A 193 15.95 14.88 16.85
N ARG A 194 16.01 15.18 18.15
CA ARG A 194 14.90 14.87 19.08
C ARG A 194 13.59 15.52 18.66
N LYS A 195 13.62 16.82 18.33
CA LYS A 195 12.43 17.55 17.85
C LYS A 195 11.81 16.93 16.59
N VAL A 196 12.63 16.43 15.67
CA VAL A 196 12.16 15.71 14.46
C VAL A 196 11.32 14.51 14.89
N PHE A 197 11.88 13.62 15.70
CA PHE A 197 11.19 12.40 16.10
C PHE A 197 9.98 12.66 17.01
N GLU A 198 10.04 13.66 17.89
CA GLU A 198 8.89 14.12 18.68
C GLU A 198 7.75 14.60 17.78
N SER A 199 8.04 15.41 16.75
CA SER A 199 7.03 15.91 15.81
C SER A 199 6.37 14.79 14.97
N LEU A 200 7.05 13.66 14.84
CA LEU A 200 6.58 12.46 14.14
C LEU A 200 5.93 11.44 15.10
N ASN A 201 5.70 11.82 16.36
CA ASN A 201 5.17 10.95 17.42
C ASN A 201 5.99 9.67 17.65
N MET A 202 7.31 9.74 17.46
CA MET A 202 8.21 8.61 17.71
C MET A 202 8.82 8.71 19.11
N LYS A 203 8.74 7.63 19.89
CA LYS A 203 9.37 7.58 21.22
C LYS A 203 10.88 7.54 21.05
N THR A 204 11.59 8.48 21.67
CA THR A 204 13.04 8.63 21.54
C THR A 204 13.72 8.43 22.88
N GLU A 205 14.65 7.47 22.96
CA GLU A 205 15.50 7.22 24.11
C GLU A 205 16.96 7.50 23.74
N VAL A 206 17.67 8.29 24.56
CA VAL A 206 19.09 8.59 24.31
C VAL A 206 19.94 7.44 24.83
N ILE A 207 20.92 7.00 24.03
CA ILE A 207 21.90 5.98 24.39
C ILE A 207 23.32 6.50 24.12
N ALA A 208 24.35 5.76 24.55
CA ALA A 208 25.74 6.20 24.47
C ALA A 208 26.20 6.58 23.05
N ASP A 209 25.75 5.87 22.02
CA ASP A 209 26.19 6.05 20.63
C ASP A 209 25.13 6.70 19.71
N GLY A 210 24.03 7.20 20.27
CA GLY A 210 22.94 7.82 19.52
C GLY A 210 21.59 7.71 20.21
N TRP A 211 20.62 7.09 19.53
CA TRP A 211 19.22 7.00 20.00
C TRP A 211 18.61 5.62 19.75
N LYS A 212 17.63 5.24 20.57
CA LYS A 212 16.64 4.22 20.25
C LYS A 212 15.32 4.90 19.94
N ILE A 213 14.79 4.66 18.75
CA ILE A 213 13.56 5.26 18.24
C ILE A 213 12.51 4.17 18.05
N THR A 214 11.33 4.36 18.63
CA THR A 214 10.19 3.47 18.41
C THR A 214 9.13 4.22 17.61
N ALA A 215 8.87 3.76 16.40
CA ALA A 215 7.87 4.35 15.51
C ALA A 215 6.43 4.04 15.98
N PRO A 216 5.47 4.95 15.73
CA PRO A 216 4.07 4.70 16.01
C PRO A 216 3.51 3.59 15.11
N SER A 217 2.36 3.04 15.51
CA SER A 217 1.73 1.87 14.88
C SER A 217 1.33 2.07 13.42
N TYR A 218 1.04 3.31 13.01
CA TYR A 218 0.68 3.66 11.62
C TYR A 218 1.87 3.79 10.65
N ARG A 219 3.13 3.77 11.11
CA ARG A 219 4.31 3.91 10.24
C ARG A 219 4.86 2.56 9.79
N PHE A 220 4.38 2.06 8.64
CA PHE A 220 4.79 0.77 8.07
C PHE A 220 6.14 0.79 7.35
N ASP A 221 6.66 1.98 7.08
CA ASP A 221 7.90 2.29 6.39
C ASP A 221 9.13 2.36 7.30
N ILE A 222 8.95 2.46 8.62
CA ILE A 222 10.07 2.53 9.58
C ILE A 222 10.43 1.13 10.07
N LEU A 223 11.41 0.50 9.42
CA LEU A 223 11.85 -0.88 9.66
C LEU A 223 13.33 -1.00 10.02
N GLY A 224 14.14 0.01 9.70
CA GLY A 224 15.57 0.03 9.95
C GLY A 224 16.13 1.43 10.19
N GLU A 225 17.43 1.46 10.47
CA GLU A 225 18.15 2.70 10.80
C GLU A 225 18.12 3.73 9.65
N HIS A 226 18.11 3.28 8.39
CA HIS A 226 18.11 4.16 7.22
C HIS A 226 16.81 4.94 7.06
N ASP A 227 15.66 4.36 7.43
CA ASP A 227 14.37 5.05 7.42
C ASP A 227 14.37 6.20 8.43
N LEU A 228 15.02 6.01 9.59
CA LEU A 228 15.19 7.08 10.58
C LEU A 228 16.13 8.19 10.06
N VAL A 229 17.14 7.84 9.27
CA VAL A 229 18.02 8.83 8.62
C VAL A 229 17.23 9.65 7.60
N GLU A 230 16.39 9.00 6.79
CA GLU A 230 15.49 9.67 5.85
C GLU A 230 14.56 10.65 6.58
N GLU A 231 13.94 10.24 7.68
CA GLU A 231 13.05 11.10 8.46
C GLU A 231 13.75 12.34 9.02
N VAL A 232 15.01 12.17 9.47
CA VAL A 232 15.85 13.32 9.84
C VAL A 232 16.06 14.22 8.63
N ALA A 233 16.50 13.69 7.49
CA ALA A 233 16.79 14.48 6.30
C ALA A 233 15.56 15.25 5.79
N ARG A 234 14.42 14.58 5.69
CA ARG A 234 13.16 15.12 5.17
C ARG A 234 12.60 16.24 6.04
N ILE A 235 12.62 16.09 7.37
CA ILE A 235 12.09 17.10 8.30
C ILE A 235 13.09 18.24 8.53
N VAL A 236 14.40 17.95 8.48
CA VAL A 236 15.44 19.00 8.47
C VAL A 236 15.39 19.82 7.19
N GLY A 237 14.99 19.21 6.08
CA GLY A 237 14.98 19.77 4.73
C GLY A 237 16.24 19.40 3.97
N PHE A 238 16.10 18.89 2.75
CA PHE A 238 17.26 18.44 1.95
C PHE A 238 18.25 19.57 1.63
N GLU A 239 17.76 20.82 1.52
CA GLU A 239 18.58 22.02 1.29
C GLU A 239 19.59 22.31 2.42
N PHE A 240 19.39 21.73 3.60
CA PHE A 240 20.34 21.86 4.71
C PHE A 240 21.67 21.12 4.43
N PHE A 241 21.65 20.11 3.56
CA PHE A 241 22.80 19.25 3.30
C PHE A 241 23.54 19.75 2.06
N PRO A 242 24.80 20.20 2.18
CA PRO A 242 25.54 20.75 1.05
C PRO A 242 25.83 19.68 0.00
N ALA A 243 25.71 20.04 -1.27
CA ALA A 243 26.19 19.21 -2.36
C ALA A 243 27.71 19.05 -2.23
N GLN A 244 28.17 17.81 -2.14
CA GLN A 244 29.59 17.47 -2.08
C GLN A 244 29.91 16.47 -3.17
N LEU A 245 30.97 16.75 -3.93
CA LEU A 245 31.49 15.77 -4.89
C LEU A 245 32.04 14.55 -4.12
N PRO A 246 31.78 13.33 -4.61
CA PRO A 246 32.34 12.13 -4.00
C PRO A 246 33.87 12.18 -4.08
N ARG A 247 34.53 11.81 -2.99
CA ARG A 247 35.98 11.59 -2.98
C ARG A 247 36.26 10.24 -3.62
N VAL A 248 36.66 10.26 -4.88
CA VAL A 248 37.11 9.08 -5.63
C VAL A 248 38.63 9.06 -5.68
N LEU A 249 39.21 7.86 -5.51
CA LEU A 249 40.62 7.67 -5.80
C LEU A 249 40.81 7.76 -7.31
N ALA A 250 41.71 8.63 -7.75
CA ALA A 250 42.12 8.68 -9.15
C ALA A 250 42.76 7.33 -9.49
N SER A 251 42.07 6.56 -10.32
CA SER A 251 42.60 5.35 -10.93
C SER A 251 42.48 5.49 -12.44
N GLY A 252 43.59 5.31 -13.14
CA GLY A 252 43.56 5.14 -14.58
C GLY A 252 42.89 3.81 -14.88
N ARG A 253 41.88 3.80 -15.76
CA ARG A 253 41.50 2.56 -16.43
C ARG A 253 42.44 2.39 -17.61
N GLU A 254 43.05 1.22 -17.73
CA GLU A 254 43.77 0.84 -18.95
C GLU A 254 42.80 0.90 -20.13
N GLN A 255 43.10 1.76 -21.09
CA GLN A 255 42.41 1.79 -22.36
C GLN A 255 43.19 0.93 -23.33
N GLN A 256 42.53 -0.06 -23.90
CA GLN A 256 43.13 -0.91 -24.91
C GLN A 256 43.14 -0.14 -26.25
N GLU A 257 44.33 0.19 -26.76
CA GLU A 257 44.49 0.90 -28.03
C GLU A 257 43.87 0.14 -29.22
N ASN A 258 43.91 -1.19 -29.17
CA ASN A 258 43.30 -2.05 -30.18
C ASN A 258 41.76 -2.14 -30.10
N ARG A 259 41.11 -1.38 -29.21
CA ARG A 259 39.66 -1.35 -29.07
C ARG A 259 39.06 -0.15 -29.81
N LEU A 260 38.48 -0.42 -30.97
CA LEU A 260 37.63 0.55 -31.66
C LEU A 260 36.33 0.79 -30.87
N THR A 261 35.98 2.05 -30.61
CA THR A 261 34.73 2.39 -29.91
C THR A 261 33.52 2.37 -30.86
N PRO A 262 32.32 2.02 -30.36
CA PRO A 262 31.10 2.15 -31.15
C PRO A 262 30.83 3.58 -31.62
N ASP A 263 31.24 4.60 -30.85
CA ASP A 263 31.16 6.01 -31.27
C ASP A 263 31.99 6.25 -32.52
N ARG A 264 33.24 5.77 -32.56
CA ARG A 264 34.10 5.96 -33.75
C ARG A 264 33.54 5.25 -34.98
N ALA A 265 32.94 4.08 -34.80
CA ALA A 265 32.25 3.38 -35.88
C ALA A 265 31.00 4.13 -36.36
N ARG A 266 30.25 4.78 -35.46
CA ARG A 266 29.09 5.64 -35.81
C ARG A 266 29.52 6.89 -36.55
N ASP A 267 30.58 7.58 -36.10
CA ASP A 267 31.13 8.76 -36.80
C ASP A 267 31.44 8.42 -38.26
N LEU A 268 32.08 7.26 -38.48
CA LEU A 268 32.43 6.78 -39.80
C LEU A 268 31.19 6.49 -40.69
N LEU A 269 30.05 6.11 -40.12
CA LEU A 269 28.79 5.94 -40.85
C LEU A 269 28.17 7.30 -41.18
N VAL A 270 28.23 8.26 -40.26
CA VAL A 270 27.78 9.64 -40.49
C VAL A 270 28.60 10.32 -41.60
N ASP A 271 29.92 10.15 -41.60
CA ASP A 271 30.82 10.63 -42.65
C ASP A 271 30.46 10.06 -44.04
N ARG A 272 29.74 8.94 -44.08
CA ARG A 272 29.23 8.30 -45.31
C ARG A 272 27.77 8.61 -45.62
N GLY A 273 27.14 9.56 -44.93
CA GLY A 273 25.77 9.98 -45.18
C GLY A 273 24.69 9.07 -44.59
N TYR A 274 25.04 8.20 -43.64
CA TYR A 274 24.03 7.45 -42.88
C TYR A 274 23.48 8.30 -41.73
N HIS A 275 22.20 8.11 -41.42
CA HIS A 275 21.55 8.69 -40.26
C HIS A 275 21.26 7.61 -39.22
N GLU A 276 21.54 7.90 -37.96
CA GLU A 276 21.22 7.00 -36.85
C GLU A 276 19.70 6.94 -36.61
N ALA A 277 19.19 5.73 -36.38
CA ALA A 277 17.82 5.49 -35.98
C ALA A 277 17.79 4.55 -34.78
N ILE A 278 17.00 4.89 -33.76
CA ILE A 278 16.75 4.04 -32.58
C ILE A 278 15.32 3.51 -32.71
N THR A 279 15.18 2.22 -32.99
CA THR A 279 13.89 1.52 -33.12
C THR A 279 13.53 0.77 -31.85
N TYR A 280 12.27 0.32 -31.73
CA TYR A 280 11.88 -0.59 -30.65
C TYR A 280 12.67 -1.90 -30.73
N SER A 281 13.01 -2.44 -29.55
CA SER A 281 13.72 -3.72 -29.44
C SER A 281 12.82 -4.94 -29.64
N PHE A 282 11.50 -4.78 -29.49
CA PHE A 282 10.50 -5.78 -29.86
C PHE A 282 9.79 -5.34 -31.15
N VAL A 283 9.56 -6.30 -32.03
CA VAL A 283 9.00 -6.09 -33.37
C VAL A 283 7.88 -7.08 -33.61
N ASP A 284 7.07 -6.82 -34.65
CA ASP A 284 6.05 -7.75 -35.11
C ASP A 284 6.71 -9.12 -35.47
N PRO A 285 6.29 -10.23 -34.83
CA PRO A 285 6.78 -11.56 -35.14
C PRO A 285 6.64 -11.94 -36.63
N ALA A 286 5.60 -11.46 -37.30
CA ALA A 286 5.37 -11.71 -38.72
C ALA A 286 6.38 -10.97 -39.60
N LEU A 287 6.74 -9.73 -39.25
CA LEU A 287 7.80 -8.99 -39.94
C LEU A 287 9.16 -9.64 -39.70
N HIS A 288 9.46 -10.03 -38.47
CA HIS A 288 10.71 -10.71 -38.13
C HIS A 288 10.85 -12.03 -38.90
N ALA A 289 9.79 -12.84 -38.98
CA ALA A 289 9.81 -14.11 -39.71
C ALA A 289 10.11 -13.95 -41.22
N ARG A 290 9.76 -12.80 -41.82
CA ARG A 290 10.11 -12.50 -43.22
C ARG A 290 11.59 -12.15 -43.41
N ILE A 291 12.25 -11.60 -42.39
CA ILE A 291 13.65 -11.15 -42.45
C ILE A 291 14.62 -12.23 -41.96
N ALA A 292 14.28 -12.94 -40.88
CA ALA A 292 15.13 -13.94 -40.23
C ALA A 292 14.31 -15.18 -39.80
N PRO A 293 13.87 -16.01 -40.76
CA PRO A 293 12.95 -17.13 -40.51
C PRO A 293 13.53 -18.23 -39.61
N GLU A 294 14.85 -18.43 -39.60
CA GLU A 294 15.50 -19.52 -38.86
C GLU A 294 15.89 -19.18 -37.41
N ARG A 295 15.59 -17.96 -36.94
CA ARG A 295 15.91 -17.53 -35.57
C ARG A 295 14.72 -17.68 -34.63
N ASN A 296 14.94 -18.42 -33.53
CA ASN A 296 13.99 -18.52 -32.44
C ASN A 296 13.76 -17.15 -31.78
N GLN A 297 12.48 -16.80 -31.58
CA GLN A 297 12.06 -15.53 -31.00
C GLN A 297 11.76 -15.69 -29.50
N ILE A 298 12.12 -14.68 -28.70
CA ILE A 298 11.68 -14.58 -27.31
C ILE A 298 10.37 -13.77 -27.32
N LEU A 299 9.24 -14.46 -27.14
CA LEU A 299 7.92 -13.83 -27.09
C LEU A 299 7.66 -13.21 -25.71
N LEU A 300 7.06 -12.02 -25.71
CA LEU A 300 6.58 -11.38 -24.49
C LEU A 300 5.21 -11.97 -24.12
N GLN A 301 5.03 -12.35 -22.85
CA GLN A 301 3.78 -12.94 -22.37
C GLN A 301 2.62 -11.92 -22.33
N ASN A 302 2.91 -10.66 -22.01
CA ASN A 302 1.94 -9.56 -21.95
C ASN A 302 2.52 -8.35 -22.72
N PRO A 303 2.56 -8.41 -24.07
CA PRO A 303 3.09 -7.31 -24.86
C PRO A 303 2.15 -6.10 -24.82
N ILE A 304 2.66 -4.94 -25.22
CA ILE A 304 1.83 -3.73 -25.36
C ILE A 304 0.84 -3.83 -26.53
N ALA A 305 1.18 -4.60 -27.57
CA ALA A 305 0.38 -4.92 -28.74
C ALA A 305 0.81 -6.28 -29.31
#